data_AF-A0A9N9QW07-F1
#
_entry.id   AF-A0A9N9QW07-F1
#
_cell.length_a   1.000
_cell.length_b   1.000
_cell.length_c   1.000
_cell.angle_alpha   90.00
_cell.angle_beta   90.00
_cell.angle_gamma   90.00
#
_symmetry.space_group_name_H-M   'P 1'
#
loop_
_entity.id
_entity.type
_entity.pdbx_description
1 polymer ?
#
loop_
_entity_poly.entity_id
_entity_poly.type
_entity_poly.pdbx_seq_one_letter_code
_entity_poly.pdbx_strand_id
1 'polypeptide(L)'
;MNMFVVIKRKHKEWRKIAKRERRRRFRIQKARIREYFAKECSQEYEKWLKEQDNLEKFEYDQIEKSNMQEHAKWMEAEKNTMEQWNILQERKRHQLQEYLQQEAKLKLEWELEQKRKKEAEEKLKEIEEEKKKQQQIFMSKLEQFLAGDSTEPPPELLISHETRPNVDNCPFFLKTACCRFGDQCSRNHRYPGISNVLLAPNFYVHFGLNNSNFSEYDTDVMLEYEDSDTQKEFLEFFNDVLPEFEKFGRVTQFKVCNNYEKHLRGNTYVEYAELRCALAAYRSLHCRWYGGRQLSLQFCFIDSWKNAICGLASRRRCPKGRACNFLHVFRNPRRFYEDYKFEHIRSVNMPHFKKNVSIVKQLT
;
A
#
# COMPACT_ATOMS: atom_id res chain seq x y z
N MET A 1 -49.79 56.99 -8.00
CA MET A 1 -50.97 57.51 -8.74
C MET A 1 -52.21 56.77 -8.24
N ASN A 2 -52.86 57.25 -7.17
CA ASN A 2 -54.11 56.64 -6.68
C ASN A 2 -55.29 57.52 -7.14
N MET A 3 -55.88 57.10 -8.26
CA MET A 3 -57.13 57.61 -8.79
C MET A 3 -58.27 57.30 -7.83
N PHE A 4 -58.85 58.33 -7.20
CA PHE A 4 -60.16 58.22 -6.56
C PHE A 4 -61.21 57.95 -7.63
N VAL A 5 -61.61 56.70 -7.81
CA VAL A 5 -62.73 56.32 -8.68
C VAL A 5 -64.04 56.68 -7.96
N VAL A 6 -64.62 57.82 -8.31
CA VAL A 6 -65.98 58.18 -7.90
C VAL A 6 -66.97 57.35 -8.74
N ILE A 7 -67.37 56.19 -8.22
CA ILE A 7 -68.41 55.36 -8.82
C ILE A 7 -69.76 56.08 -8.65
N LYS A 8 -70.27 56.73 -9.71
CA LYS A 8 -71.63 57.29 -9.76
C LYS A 8 -72.66 56.14 -9.69
N ARG A 9 -73.14 55.81 -8.49
CA ARG A 9 -74.21 54.83 -8.28
C ARG A 9 -75.51 55.29 -8.98
N LYS A 10 -76.19 54.40 -9.72
CA LYS A 10 -77.49 54.67 -10.37
C LYS A 10 -78.47 55.25 -9.35
N HIS A 11 -79.24 56.29 -9.71
CA HIS A 11 -80.11 57.08 -8.81
C HIS A 11 -81.03 56.24 -7.88
N LYS A 12 -81.46 55.05 -8.33
CA LYS A 12 -82.25 54.08 -7.54
C LYS A 12 -81.48 53.49 -6.34
N GLU A 13 -80.19 53.20 -6.51
CA GLU A 13 -79.29 52.69 -5.47
C GLU A 13 -79.01 53.76 -4.41
N TRP A 14 -78.74 54.99 -4.87
CA TRP A 14 -78.55 56.15 -3.99
C TRP A 14 -79.79 56.39 -3.12
N ARG A 15 -81.00 56.31 -3.70
CA ARG A 15 -82.26 56.41 -2.92
C ARG A 15 -82.41 55.32 -1.86
N LYS A 16 -81.99 54.07 -2.13
CA LYS A 16 -82.03 52.98 -1.13
C LYS A 16 -81.10 53.29 0.05
N ILE A 17 -79.89 53.75 -0.23
CA ILE A 17 -78.89 54.11 0.79
C ILE A 17 -79.38 55.32 1.61
N ALA A 18 -79.88 56.36 0.95
CA ALA A 18 -80.44 57.54 1.61
C ALA A 18 -81.62 57.16 2.51
N LYS A 19 -82.50 56.24 2.08
CA LYS A 19 -83.62 55.75 2.91
C LYS A 19 -83.14 54.90 4.09
N ARG A 20 -82.07 54.10 3.93
CA ARG A 20 -81.42 53.33 5.00
C ARG A 20 -80.78 54.27 6.03
N GLU A 21 -80.03 55.26 5.57
CA GLU A 21 -79.41 56.27 6.44
C GLU A 21 -80.47 57.11 7.16
N ARG A 22 -81.56 57.50 6.48
CA ARG A 22 -82.69 58.18 7.12
C ARG A 22 -83.33 57.33 8.22
N ARG A 23 -83.53 56.02 7.99
CA ARG A 23 -84.03 55.09 9.03
C ARG A 23 -83.02 54.90 10.17
N ARG A 24 -81.72 54.85 9.87
CA ARG A 24 -80.65 54.79 10.88
C ARG A 24 -80.68 56.05 11.75
N ARG A 25 -80.76 57.24 11.13
CA ARG A 25 -80.90 58.53 11.84
C ARG A 25 -82.16 58.59 12.69
N PHE A 26 -83.32 58.19 12.16
CA PHE A 26 -84.55 58.13 12.95
C PHE A 26 -84.48 57.12 14.10
N ARG A 27 -83.84 55.95 13.91
CA ARG A 27 -83.61 54.98 14.99
C ARG A 27 -82.68 55.54 16.06
N ILE A 28 -81.59 56.18 15.67
CA ILE A 28 -80.65 56.85 16.59
C ILE A 28 -81.35 57.99 17.33
N GLN A 29 -82.16 58.80 16.65
CA GLN A 29 -82.88 59.91 17.25
C GLN A 29 -83.97 59.40 18.20
N LYS A 30 -84.69 58.33 17.85
CA LYS A 30 -85.68 57.70 18.73
C LYS A 30 -85.03 56.98 19.92
N ALA A 31 -83.83 56.41 19.75
CA ALA A 31 -83.02 55.87 20.84
C ALA A 31 -82.53 56.98 21.78
N ARG A 32 -82.01 58.10 21.23
CA ARG A 32 -81.67 59.30 22.00
C ARG A 32 -82.86 59.88 22.74
N ILE A 33 -84.04 59.92 22.12
CA ILE A 33 -85.27 60.39 22.79
C ILE A 33 -85.67 59.42 23.92
N ARG A 34 -85.53 58.09 23.72
CA ARG A 34 -85.73 57.12 24.80
C ARG A 34 -84.72 57.29 25.93
N GLU A 35 -83.43 57.48 25.63
CA GLU A 35 -82.40 57.77 26.63
C GLU A 35 -82.65 59.11 27.34
N TYR A 36 -83.14 60.11 26.62
CA TYR A 36 -83.52 61.41 27.16
C TYR A 36 -84.72 61.31 28.11
N PHE A 37 -85.76 60.57 27.74
CA PHE A 37 -86.90 60.31 28.64
C PHE A 37 -86.57 59.36 29.79
N ALA A 38 -85.63 58.42 29.61
CA ALA A 38 -85.08 57.61 30.69
C ALA A 38 -84.24 58.45 31.68
N LYS A 39 -83.61 59.53 31.21
CA LYS A 39 -82.91 60.53 32.04
C LYS A 39 -83.86 61.38 32.89
N GLU A 40 -85.07 61.66 32.42
CA GLU A 40 -86.06 62.50 33.13
C GLU A 40 -86.92 61.75 34.16
N CYS A 41 -86.72 60.44 34.37
CA CYS A 41 -87.52 59.68 35.33
C CYS A 41 -86.68 58.69 36.16
N SER A 42 -86.62 58.95 37.47
CA SER A 42 -86.08 58.13 38.57
C SER A 42 -84.61 58.34 38.96
N GLN A 43 -84.40 58.62 40.26
CA GLN A 43 -83.11 58.54 40.99
C GLN A 43 -82.36 57.22 40.77
N GLU A 44 -83.04 56.18 40.29
CA GLU A 44 -82.46 54.88 39.97
C GLU A 44 -81.60 54.89 38.70
N TYR A 45 -81.90 55.74 37.70
CA TYR A 45 -81.12 55.81 36.46
C TYR A 45 -79.74 56.46 36.66
N GLU A 46 -79.66 57.51 37.48
CA GLU A 46 -78.37 58.12 37.87
C GLU A 46 -77.53 57.17 38.74
N LYS A 47 -78.17 56.40 39.62
CA LYS A 47 -77.48 55.34 40.38
C LYS A 47 -76.95 54.25 39.45
N TRP A 48 -77.75 53.81 38.49
CA TRP A 48 -77.34 52.81 37.50
C TRP A 48 -76.19 53.30 36.61
N LEU A 49 -76.18 54.57 36.17
CA LEU A 49 -75.06 55.13 35.41
C LEU A 49 -73.77 55.21 36.23
N LYS A 50 -73.85 55.61 37.50
CA LYS A 50 -72.70 55.60 38.41
C LYS A 50 -72.21 54.17 38.67
N GLU A 51 -73.12 53.21 38.80
CA GLU A 51 -72.80 51.80 38.97
C GLU A 51 -72.14 51.21 37.73
N GLN A 52 -72.62 51.55 36.52
CA GLN A 52 -71.99 51.18 35.25
C GLN A 52 -70.60 51.81 35.08
N ASP A 53 -70.44 53.11 35.34
CA ASP A 53 -69.12 53.77 35.28
C ASP A 53 -68.13 53.18 36.29
N ASN A 54 -68.61 52.81 37.49
CA ASN A 54 -67.80 52.10 38.48
C ASN A 54 -67.44 50.67 38.02
N LEU A 55 -68.34 49.95 37.36
CA LEU A 55 -68.08 48.62 36.79
C LEU A 55 -67.10 48.71 35.62
N GLU A 56 -67.25 49.68 34.72
CA GLU A 56 -66.33 49.90 33.60
C GLU A 56 -64.93 50.28 34.08
N LYS A 57 -64.82 51.15 35.11
CA LYS A 57 -63.53 51.45 35.74
C LYS A 57 -62.91 50.22 36.41
N PHE A 58 -63.73 49.43 37.10
CA PHE A 58 -63.25 48.19 37.72
C PHE A 58 -62.75 47.20 36.65
N GLU A 59 -63.49 47.01 35.56
CA GLU A 59 -63.07 46.16 34.44
C GLU A 59 -61.79 46.68 33.79
N TYR A 60 -61.66 47.99 33.57
CA TYR A 60 -60.45 48.61 33.04
C TYR A 60 -59.25 48.36 33.96
N ASP A 61 -59.40 48.58 35.26
CA ASP A 61 -58.34 48.32 36.25
C ASP A 61 -57.96 46.83 36.29
N GLN A 62 -58.92 45.91 36.12
CA GLN A 62 -58.62 44.47 36.02
C GLN A 62 -57.85 44.12 34.75
N ILE A 63 -58.24 44.70 33.60
CA ILE A 63 -57.54 44.52 32.33
C ILE A 63 -56.12 45.11 32.41
N GLU A 64 -55.96 46.29 33.01
CA GLU A 64 -54.66 46.92 33.16
C GLU A 64 -53.74 46.08 34.06
N LYS A 65 -54.24 45.58 35.19
CA LYS A 65 -53.51 44.63 36.04
C LYS A 65 -53.15 43.35 35.31
N SER A 66 -54.06 42.79 34.51
CA SER A 66 -53.80 41.60 33.69
C SER A 66 -52.71 41.86 32.65
N ASN A 67 -52.79 42.98 31.93
CA ASN A 67 -51.79 43.39 30.94
C ASN A 67 -50.42 43.63 31.58
N MET A 68 -50.36 44.25 32.76
CA MET A 68 -49.11 44.41 33.50
C MET A 68 -48.50 43.06 33.88
N GLN A 69 -49.31 42.11 34.32
CA GLN A 69 -48.85 40.75 34.65
C GLN A 69 -48.36 39.98 33.40
N GLU A 70 -49.08 40.08 32.28
CA GLU A 70 -48.67 39.46 31.01
C GLU A 70 -47.41 40.09 30.45
N HIS A 71 -47.29 41.42 30.52
CA HIS A 71 -46.09 42.12 30.10
C HIS A 71 -44.88 41.74 30.96
N ALA A 72 -45.05 41.64 32.29
CA ALA A 72 -43.99 41.16 33.18
C ALA A 72 -43.54 39.73 32.81
N LYS A 73 -44.49 38.82 32.56
CA LYS A 73 -44.18 37.45 32.09
C LYS A 73 -43.47 37.45 30.74
N TRP A 74 -43.86 38.33 29.82
CA TRP A 74 -43.23 38.48 28.51
C TRP A 74 -41.79 38.97 28.62
N MET A 75 -41.52 39.99 29.44
CA MET A 75 -40.18 40.51 29.69
C MET A 75 -39.26 39.45 30.32
N GLU A 76 -39.78 38.66 31.26
CA GLU A 76 -39.03 37.57 31.89
C GLU A 76 -38.70 36.45 30.88
N ALA A 77 -39.67 36.09 30.03
CA ALA A 77 -39.45 35.14 28.94
C ALA A 77 -38.42 35.68 27.92
N GLU A 78 -38.48 36.96 27.57
CA GLU A 78 -37.53 37.61 26.68
C GLU A 78 -36.11 37.58 27.27
N LYS A 79 -35.95 37.91 28.55
CA LYS A 79 -34.66 37.81 29.24
C LYS A 79 -34.11 36.37 29.21
N ASN A 80 -34.94 35.38 29.54
CA ASN A 80 -34.54 33.97 29.54
C ASN A 80 -34.14 33.49 28.13
N THR A 81 -34.86 33.92 27.09
CA THR A 81 -34.53 33.59 25.70
C THR A 81 -33.23 34.24 25.23
N MET A 82 -32.97 35.50 25.61
CA MET A 82 -31.70 36.18 25.34
C MET A 82 -30.52 35.48 26.03
N GLU A 83 -30.67 35.09 27.31
CA GLU A 83 -29.64 34.34 28.04
C GLU A 83 -29.36 32.98 27.39
N GLN A 84 -30.40 32.22 27.02
CA GLN A 84 -30.26 30.95 26.32
C GLN A 84 -29.58 31.12 24.95
N TRP A 85 -29.91 32.19 24.22
CA TRP A 85 -29.29 32.50 22.94
C TRP A 85 -27.80 32.82 23.09
N ASN A 86 -27.42 33.60 24.10
CA ASN A 86 -26.01 33.90 24.41
C ASN A 86 -25.22 32.63 24.74
N ILE A 87 -25.76 31.76 25.60
CA ILE A 87 -25.13 30.46 25.94
C ILE A 87 -24.96 29.60 24.68
N LEU A 88 -25.96 29.57 23.79
CA LEU A 88 -25.87 28.82 22.54
C LEU A 88 -24.79 29.38 21.60
N GLN A 89 -24.66 30.72 21.52
CA GLN A 89 -23.62 31.38 20.73
C GLN A 89 -22.22 31.08 21.26
N GLU A 90 -22.03 31.12 22.58
CA GLU A 90 -20.75 30.76 23.22
C GLU A 90 -20.38 29.30 22.95
N ARG A 91 -21.34 28.36 23.09
CA ARG A 91 -21.12 26.95 22.74
C ARG A 91 -20.72 26.77 21.27
N LYS A 92 -21.37 27.48 20.34
CA LYS A 92 -21.02 27.44 18.92
C LYS A 92 -19.61 27.99 18.66
N ARG A 93 -19.22 29.08 19.32
CA ARG A 93 -17.86 29.64 19.22
C ARG A 93 -16.82 28.66 19.75
N HIS A 94 -17.09 28.03 20.89
CA HIS A 94 -16.20 27.02 21.46
C HIS A 94 -16.03 25.82 20.52
N GLN A 95 -17.13 25.25 20.01
CA GLN A 95 -17.10 24.13 19.06
C GLN A 95 -16.34 24.49 17.78
N LEU A 96 -16.55 25.69 17.24
CA LEU A 96 -15.81 26.17 16.07
C LEU A 96 -14.32 26.30 16.37
N GLN A 97 -13.96 26.82 17.55
CA GLN A 97 -12.57 26.93 17.97
C GLN A 97 -11.89 25.56 18.11
N GLU A 98 -12.56 24.59 18.74
CA GLU A 98 -12.08 23.21 18.84
C GLU A 98 -11.92 22.55 17.47
N TYR A 99 -12.88 22.74 16.57
CA TYR A 99 -12.82 22.26 15.20
C TYR A 99 -11.61 22.84 14.45
N LEU A 100 -11.41 24.16 14.50
CA LEU A 100 -10.26 24.82 13.88
C LEU A 100 -8.93 24.37 14.47
N GLN A 101 -8.87 24.13 15.78
CA GLN A 101 -7.67 23.59 16.43
C GLN A 101 -7.38 22.15 15.98
N GLN A 102 -8.40 21.30 15.85
CA GLN A 102 -8.23 19.94 15.34
C GLN A 102 -7.79 19.93 13.88
N GLU A 103 -8.40 20.77 13.04
CA GLU A 103 -8.01 20.93 11.63
C GLU A 103 -6.57 21.42 11.49
N ALA A 104 -6.15 22.40 12.30
CA ALA A 104 -4.77 22.87 12.33
C ALA A 104 -3.78 21.78 12.77
N LYS A 105 -4.14 20.95 13.77
CA LYS A 105 -3.32 19.81 14.21
C LYS A 105 -3.17 18.77 13.10
N LEU A 106 -4.27 18.36 12.47
CA LEU A 106 -4.26 17.39 11.37
C LEU A 106 -3.43 17.89 10.19
N LYS A 107 -3.54 19.18 9.85
CA LYS A 107 -2.74 19.79 8.78
C LYS A 107 -1.26 19.78 9.12
N LEU A 108 -0.89 20.14 10.34
CA LEU A 108 0.51 20.11 10.80
C LEU A 108 1.09 18.69 10.78
N GLU A 109 0.34 17.69 11.27
CA GLU A 109 0.74 16.29 11.23
C GLU A 109 0.95 15.80 9.79
N TRP A 110 0.03 16.14 8.89
CA TRP A 110 0.16 15.79 7.47
C TRP A 110 1.39 16.44 6.82
N GLU A 111 1.65 17.72 7.08
CA GLU A 111 2.84 18.42 6.57
C GLU A 111 4.15 17.80 7.10
N LEU A 112 4.20 17.42 8.38
CA LEU A 112 5.34 16.72 8.97
C LEU A 112 5.56 15.35 8.33
N GLU A 113 4.50 14.57 8.10
CA GLU A 113 4.60 13.26 7.48
C GLU A 113 5.04 13.34 6.01
N GLN A 114 4.56 14.34 5.26
CA GLN A 114 5.05 14.63 3.91
C GLN A 114 6.53 14.98 3.91
N LYS A 115 6.98 15.79 4.87
CA LYS A 115 8.40 16.14 5.00
C LYS A 115 9.25 14.90 5.31
N ARG A 116 8.84 14.06 6.25
CA ARG A 116 9.52 12.78 6.57
C ARG A 116 9.60 11.85 5.37
N LYS A 117 8.52 11.75 4.60
CA LYS A 117 8.48 10.93 3.38
C LYS A 117 9.45 11.45 2.32
N LYS A 118 9.51 12.77 2.10
CA LYS A 118 10.46 13.41 1.19
C LYS A 118 11.91 13.19 1.62
N GLU A 119 12.22 13.40 2.90
CA GLU A 119 13.56 13.17 3.46
C GLU A 119 13.98 11.69 3.35
N ALA A 120 13.05 10.75 3.54
CA ALA A 120 13.33 9.31 3.38
C ALA A 120 13.58 8.94 1.90
N GLU A 121 12.82 9.52 0.97
CA GLU A 121 13.00 9.32 -0.46
C GLU A 121 14.33 9.90 -0.96
N GLU A 122 14.70 11.09 -0.48
CA GLU A 122 15.99 11.74 -0.79
C GLU A 122 17.17 10.90 -0.30
N LYS A 123 17.14 10.45 0.97
CA LYS A 123 18.14 9.53 1.51
C LYS A 123 18.26 8.22 0.71
N LEU A 124 17.13 7.67 0.25
CA LEU A 124 17.15 6.47 -0.58
C LEU A 124 17.81 6.73 -1.94
N LYS A 125 17.53 7.88 -2.56
CA LYS A 125 18.16 8.29 -3.82
C LYS A 125 19.67 8.50 -3.64
N GLU A 126 20.11 9.15 -2.57
CA GLU A 126 21.53 9.32 -2.26
C GLU A 126 22.25 7.97 -2.11
N ILE A 127 21.65 7.01 -1.38
CA ILE A 127 22.19 5.66 -1.24
C ILE A 127 22.25 4.93 -2.60
N GLU A 128 21.23 5.10 -3.45
CA GLU A 128 21.20 4.48 -4.79
C GLU A 128 22.26 5.09 -5.72
N GLU A 129 22.43 6.40 -5.70
CA GLU A 129 23.46 7.11 -6.47
C GLU A 129 24.88 6.72 -6.02
N GLU A 130 25.11 6.62 -4.71
CA GLU A 130 26.39 6.17 -4.16
C GLU A 130 26.70 4.73 -4.58
N LYS A 131 25.72 3.82 -4.52
CA LYS A 131 25.86 2.45 -5.04
C LYS A 131 26.18 2.41 -6.53
N LYS A 132 25.54 3.27 -7.33
CA LYS A 132 25.81 3.38 -8.77
C LYS A 132 27.24 3.87 -9.03
N LYS A 133 27.71 4.88 -8.30
CA LYS A 133 29.10 5.36 -8.39
C LYS A 133 30.10 4.27 -8.02
N GLN A 134 29.86 3.56 -6.91
CA GLN A 134 30.70 2.43 -6.49
C GLN A 134 30.73 1.33 -7.54
N GLN A 135 29.58 0.98 -8.12
CA GLN A 135 29.50 0.00 -9.20
C GLN A 135 30.25 0.47 -10.46
N GLN A 136 30.17 1.75 -10.84
CA GLN A 136 30.91 2.30 -11.97
C GLN A 136 32.43 2.25 -11.74
N ILE A 137 32.90 2.63 -10.55
CA ILE A 137 34.32 2.55 -10.18
C ILE A 137 34.78 1.09 -10.23
N PHE A 138 34.01 0.17 -9.65
CA PHE A 138 34.28 -1.27 -9.68
C PHE A 138 34.41 -1.78 -11.12
N MET A 139 33.44 -1.46 -11.99
CA MET A 139 33.46 -1.90 -13.39
C MET A 139 34.64 -1.32 -14.16
N SER A 140 34.97 -0.03 -13.95
CA SER A 140 36.13 0.60 -14.60
C SER A 140 37.46 -0.05 -14.18
N LYS A 141 37.62 -0.35 -12.88
CA LYS A 141 38.80 -1.05 -12.35
C LYS A 141 38.89 -2.49 -12.85
N LEU A 142 37.75 -3.17 -12.95
CA LEU A 142 37.65 -4.52 -13.52
C LEU A 142 38.09 -4.52 -14.99
N GLU A 143 37.68 -3.52 -15.78
CA GLU A 143 38.11 -3.38 -17.18
C GLU A 143 39.62 -3.11 -17.30
N GLN A 144 40.17 -2.25 -16.46
CA GLN A 144 41.62 -2.04 -16.39
C GLN A 144 42.37 -3.33 -16.07
N PHE A 145 41.84 -4.15 -15.15
CA PHE A 145 42.45 -5.43 -14.80
C PHE A 145 42.35 -6.47 -15.93
N LEU A 146 41.22 -6.54 -16.63
CA LEU A 146 41.06 -7.44 -17.77
C LEU A 146 41.90 -7.03 -18.99
N ALA A 147 42.14 -5.73 -19.17
CA ALA A 147 42.95 -5.20 -20.27
C ALA A 147 44.46 -5.19 -19.97
N GLY A 148 44.85 -5.21 -18.69
CA GLY A 148 46.24 -5.19 -18.25
C GLY A 148 46.85 -6.57 -18.06
N ASP A 149 48.18 -6.66 -18.17
CA ASP A 149 48.94 -7.90 -17.96
C ASP A 149 49.19 -8.22 -16.47
N SER A 150 48.79 -7.37 -15.52
CA SER A 150 49.02 -7.58 -14.08
C SER A 150 48.41 -8.90 -13.60
N THR A 151 49.22 -9.77 -13.02
CA THR A 151 48.77 -11.07 -12.47
C THR A 151 47.92 -10.91 -11.20
N GLU A 152 48.12 -9.82 -10.46
CA GLU A 152 47.42 -9.56 -9.20
C GLU A 152 46.24 -8.60 -9.38
N PRO A 153 45.06 -8.91 -8.82
CA PRO A 153 43.90 -8.05 -8.90
C PRO A 153 44.08 -6.79 -8.03
N PRO A 154 43.62 -5.61 -8.51
CA PRO A 154 43.64 -4.37 -7.74
C PRO A 154 43.00 -4.53 -6.36
N PRO A 155 43.55 -3.90 -5.30
CA PRO A 155 43.00 -3.96 -3.94
C PRO A 155 41.52 -3.57 -3.87
N GLU A 156 41.06 -2.65 -4.72
CA GLU A 156 39.68 -2.18 -4.77
C GLU A 156 38.70 -3.28 -5.19
N LEU A 157 39.14 -4.28 -5.95
CA LEU A 157 38.32 -5.43 -6.33
C LEU A 157 38.29 -6.52 -5.24
N LEU A 158 39.26 -6.51 -4.33
CA LEU A 158 39.36 -7.48 -3.24
C LEU A 158 38.56 -7.08 -1.99
N ILE A 159 37.98 -5.88 -1.97
CA ILE A 159 37.21 -5.38 -0.83
C ILE A 159 35.98 -6.28 -0.60
N SER A 160 35.99 -7.01 0.51
CA SER A 160 34.83 -7.79 0.93
C SER A 160 33.79 -6.88 1.59
N HIS A 161 32.52 -7.10 1.26
CA HIS A 161 31.39 -6.43 1.91
C HIS A 161 30.84 -7.30 3.04
N GLU A 162 30.68 -6.72 4.23
CA GLU A 162 30.13 -7.40 5.40
C GLU A 162 28.80 -6.79 5.83
N THR A 163 27.80 -7.62 6.10
CA THR A 163 26.48 -7.13 6.54
C THR A 163 26.47 -6.71 8.01
N ARG A 164 27.23 -7.39 8.86
CA ARG A 164 27.32 -7.10 10.31
C ARG A 164 28.75 -7.32 10.81
N PRO A 165 29.64 -6.32 10.67
CA PRO A 165 31.01 -6.45 11.16
C PRO A 165 31.02 -6.70 12.68
N ASN A 166 31.96 -7.51 13.16
CA ASN A 166 32.16 -7.90 14.57
C ASN A 166 31.18 -8.93 15.16
N VAL A 167 30.31 -9.55 14.36
CA VAL A 167 29.45 -10.66 14.78
C VAL A 167 29.92 -11.97 14.17
N ASP A 168 29.66 -13.09 14.85
CA ASP A 168 29.95 -14.42 14.32
C ASP A 168 29.36 -14.65 12.92
N ASN A 169 30.13 -15.35 12.09
CA ASN A 169 29.74 -15.65 10.72
C ASN A 169 28.52 -16.58 10.67
N CYS A 170 27.61 -16.32 9.73
CA CYS A 170 26.46 -17.17 9.49
C CYS A 170 26.91 -18.52 8.89
N PRO A 171 26.61 -19.66 9.54
CA PRO A 171 27.06 -20.97 9.06
C PRO A 171 26.34 -21.42 7.78
N PHE A 172 25.13 -20.92 7.53
CA PHE A 172 24.42 -21.21 6.28
C PHE A 172 25.05 -20.43 5.13
N PHE A 173 25.24 -19.11 5.31
CA PHE A 173 25.85 -18.27 4.30
C PHE A 173 27.29 -18.70 3.98
N LEU A 174 28.09 -19.04 4.99
CA LEU A 174 29.47 -19.53 4.77
C LEU A 174 29.51 -20.80 3.90
N LYS A 175 28.50 -21.67 4.02
CA LYS A 175 28.45 -22.94 3.28
C LYS A 175 27.81 -22.83 1.90
N THR A 176 26.73 -22.07 1.78
CA THR A 176 25.91 -22.03 0.54
C THR A 176 25.95 -20.68 -0.17
N ALA A 177 26.66 -19.70 0.38
CA ALA A 177 26.62 -18.29 -0.04
C ALA A 177 25.21 -17.66 -0.03
N CYS A 178 24.24 -18.30 0.62
CA CYS A 178 22.84 -17.86 0.65
C CYS A 178 22.25 -18.09 2.04
N CYS A 179 21.47 -17.12 2.51
CA CYS A 179 20.78 -17.22 3.80
C CYS A 179 19.31 -16.86 3.64
N ARG A 180 18.44 -17.60 4.34
CA ARG A 180 16.99 -17.31 4.39
C ARG A 180 16.63 -15.91 4.88
N PHE A 181 17.53 -15.27 5.62
CA PHE A 181 17.31 -13.93 6.20
C PHE A 181 18.00 -12.80 5.40
N GLY A 182 18.77 -13.12 4.36
CA GLY A 182 19.52 -12.12 3.57
C GLY A 182 20.32 -11.16 4.45
N ASP A 183 20.34 -9.88 4.11
CA ASP A 183 21.08 -8.85 4.85
C ASP A 183 20.51 -8.55 6.25
N GLN A 184 19.28 -8.98 6.53
CA GLN A 184 18.63 -8.82 7.84
C GLN A 184 19.02 -9.91 8.85
N CYS A 185 19.82 -10.90 8.44
CA CYS A 185 20.32 -11.96 9.30
C CYS A 185 20.97 -11.38 10.57
N SER A 186 20.81 -12.05 11.71
CA SER A 186 21.46 -11.66 12.97
C SER A 186 22.97 -11.94 13.00
N ARG A 187 23.45 -12.78 12.08
CA ARG A 187 24.86 -13.18 11.94
C ARG A 187 25.52 -12.48 10.75
N ASN A 188 26.84 -12.41 10.75
CA ASN A 188 27.58 -11.74 9.68
C ASN A 188 27.57 -12.54 8.37
N HIS A 189 27.37 -11.87 7.25
CA HIS A 189 27.56 -12.39 5.90
C HIS A 189 28.73 -11.64 5.25
N ARG A 190 29.75 -12.37 4.82
CA ARG A 190 30.94 -11.82 4.17
C ARG A 190 30.89 -12.11 2.68
N TYR A 191 30.56 -11.10 1.88
CA TYR A 191 30.53 -11.18 0.44
C TYR A 191 31.93 -10.88 -0.11
N PRO A 192 32.57 -11.81 -0.83
CA PRO A 192 33.87 -11.53 -1.43
C PRO A 192 33.72 -10.48 -2.54
N GLY A 193 34.72 -9.60 -2.69
CA GLY A 193 34.73 -8.62 -3.77
C GLY A 193 34.83 -9.29 -5.15
N ILE A 194 35.79 -10.21 -5.30
CA ILE A 194 35.97 -11.07 -6.48
C ILE A 194 36.22 -12.52 -6.05
N SER A 195 35.84 -13.47 -6.90
CA SER A 195 36.00 -14.90 -6.67
C SER A 195 35.95 -15.68 -7.97
N ASN A 196 36.44 -16.91 -7.96
CA ASN A 196 36.32 -17.86 -9.07
C ASN A 196 34.89 -18.40 -9.22
N VAL A 197 34.03 -18.25 -8.19
CA VAL A 197 32.65 -18.74 -8.18
C VAL A 197 31.67 -17.58 -8.36
N LEU A 198 30.85 -17.69 -9.39
CA LEU A 198 29.73 -16.81 -9.68
C LEU A 198 28.42 -17.46 -9.22
N LEU A 199 27.59 -16.68 -8.54
CA LEU A 199 26.21 -17.01 -8.19
C LEU A 199 25.26 -16.18 -9.05
N ALA A 200 24.37 -16.85 -9.77
CA ALA A 200 23.22 -16.27 -10.41
C ALA A 200 21.95 -16.64 -9.62
N PRO A 201 21.43 -15.75 -8.75
CA PRO A 201 20.27 -16.06 -7.93
C PRO A 201 19.01 -16.15 -8.79
N ASN A 202 18.18 -17.16 -8.53
CA ASN A 202 16.91 -17.39 -9.23
C ASN A 202 17.02 -17.34 -10.77
N PHE A 203 18.13 -17.83 -11.32
CA PHE A 203 18.39 -17.83 -12.75
C PHE A 203 17.50 -18.86 -13.46
N TYR A 204 17.57 -20.11 -13.00
CA TYR A 204 16.66 -21.15 -13.45
C TYR A 204 15.28 -20.94 -12.82
N VAL A 205 14.26 -20.71 -13.64
CA VAL A 205 12.87 -20.65 -13.16
C VAL A 205 12.08 -21.70 -13.87
N HIS A 206 11.36 -22.46 -13.07
CA HIS A 206 10.43 -23.47 -13.50
C HIS A 206 9.13 -23.27 -12.74
N PHE A 207 8.00 -23.51 -13.40
CA PHE A 207 6.69 -23.34 -12.80
C PHE A 207 6.53 -24.16 -11.50
N GLY A 208 6.89 -25.43 -11.54
CA GLY A 208 6.94 -26.33 -10.36
C GLY A 208 7.88 -25.91 -9.21
N LEU A 209 8.80 -24.97 -9.42
CA LEU A 209 9.64 -24.39 -8.35
C LEU A 209 9.02 -23.15 -7.72
N ASN A 210 8.09 -22.47 -8.42
CA ASN A 210 7.54 -21.19 -7.99
C ASN A 210 6.50 -21.29 -6.86
N ASN A 211 6.01 -22.49 -6.55
CA ASN A 211 4.89 -22.72 -5.62
C ASN A 211 5.30 -22.74 -4.15
N SER A 212 5.80 -21.61 -3.63
CA SER A 212 6.04 -21.43 -2.19
C SER A 212 4.77 -21.05 -1.40
N ASN A 213 3.72 -20.58 -2.08
CA ASN A 213 2.47 -20.13 -1.46
C ASN A 213 1.30 -20.92 -2.03
N PHE A 214 1.01 -22.08 -1.46
CA PHE A 214 -0.23 -22.79 -1.79
C PHE A 214 -1.37 -22.06 -1.07
N SER A 215 -2.24 -21.39 -1.82
CA SER A 215 -3.63 -21.24 -1.38
C SER A 215 -4.28 -22.61 -1.57
N GLU A 216 -5.10 -23.03 -0.62
CA GLU A 216 -5.75 -24.35 -0.55
C GLU A 216 -6.71 -24.66 -1.74
N TYR A 217 -6.81 -23.73 -2.72
CA TYR A 217 -7.72 -23.79 -3.86
C TYR A 217 -7.06 -24.07 -5.22
N ASP A 218 -5.73 -24.27 -5.28
CA ASP A 218 -4.97 -24.43 -6.54
C ASP A 218 -4.41 -25.86 -6.73
N THR A 219 -5.27 -26.86 -6.47
CA THR A 219 -4.89 -28.28 -6.45
C THR A 219 -4.66 -28.89 -7.85
N ASP A 220 -5.24 -28.29 -8.89
CA ASP A 220 -5.24 -28.86 -10.24
C ASP A 220 -3.94 -28.57 -11.00
N VAL A 221 -3.27 -27.47 -10.67
CA VAL A 221 -2.10 -26.98 -11.40
C VAL A 221 -0.80 -27.77 -11.10
N MET A 222 -0.77 -28.54 -9.99
CA MET A 222 0.33 -29.48 -9.69
C MET A 222 0.13 -30.87 -10.29
N LEU A 223 -1.07 -31.22 -10.76
CA LEU A 223 -1.34 -32.51 -11.39
C LEU A 223 -0.91 -32.55 -12.87
N GLU A 224 -0.67 -31.38 -13.48
CA GLU A 224 -0.29 -31.26 -14.89
C GLU A 224 1.22 -31.41 -15.15
N TYR A 225 2.06 -31.43 -14.10
CA TYR A 225 3.51 -31.51 -14.26
C TYR A 225 4.09 -32.79 -13.68
N GLU A 226 4.60 -33.64 -14.56
CA GLU A 226 5.43 -34.75 -14.14
C GLU A 226 6.85 -34.26 -13.78
N ASP A 227 7.47 -34.90 -12.79
CA ASP A 227 8.90 -34.77 -12.49
C ASP A 227 9.80 -34.97 -13.73
N SER A 228 9.30 -35.65 -14.76
CA SER A 228 9.96 -35.89 -16.03
C SER A 228 10.11 -34.60 -16.87
N ASP A 229 9.15 -33.68 -16.81
CA ASP A 229 9.16 -32.43 -17.58
C ASP A 229 10.10 -31.40 -16.97
N THR A 230 10.14 -31.29 -15.63
CA THR A 230 11.13 -30.45 -14.93
C THR A 230 12.56 -30.84 -15.28
N GLN A 231 12.82 -32.15 -15.44
CA GLN A 231 14.14 -32.61 -15.85
C GLN A 231 14.45 -32.28 -17.32
N LYS A 232 13.46 -32.32 -18.23
CA LYS A 232 13.63 -31.92 -19.63
C LYS A 232 13.93 -30.43 -19.75
N GLU A 233 13.12 -29.59 -19.11
CA GLU A 233 13.32 -28.13 -19.10
C GLU A 233 14.67 -27.75 -18.48
N PHE A 234 15.09 -28.45 -17.42
CA PHE A 234 16.43 -28.28 -16.87
C PHE A 234 17.53 -28.66 -17.87
N LEU A 235 17.36 -29.73 -18.64
CA LEU A 235 18.34 -30.13 -19.66
C LEU A 235 18.43 -29.10 -20.79
N GLU A 236 17.31 -28.55 -21.23
CA GLU A 236 17.27 -27.46 -22.21
C GLU A 236 18.01 -26.23 -21.69
N PHE A 237 17.67 -25.79 -20.48
CA PHE A 237 18.38 -24.70 -19.80
C PHE A 237 19.88 -24.96 -19.68
N PHE A 238 20.28 -26.17 -19.28
CA PHE A 238 21.69 -26.53 -19.13
C PHE A 238 22.43 -26.46 -20.49
N ASN A 239 21.81 -26.93 -21.56
CA ASN A 239 22.41 -26.93 -22.89
C ASN A 239 22.48 -25.54 -23.52
N ASP A 240 21.59 -24.64 -23.13
CA ASP A 240 21.56 -23.26 -23.60
C ASP A 240 22.56 -22.38 -22.82
N VAL A 241 22.58 -22.54 -21.50
CA VAL A 241 23.35 -21.67 -20.61
C VAL A 241 24.81 -22.08 -20.48
N LEU A 242 25.13 -23.37 -20.35
CA LEU A 242 26.52 -23.79 -20.13
C LEU A 242 27.48 -23.28 -21.23
N PRO A 243 27.16 -23.42 -22.53
CA PRO A 243 28.05 -22.94 -23.59
C PRO A 243 28.28 -21.42 -23.54
N GLU A 244 27.30 -20.63 -23.08
CA GLU A 244 27.48 -19.18 -22.91
C GLU A 244 28.53 -18.87 -21.85
N PHE A 245 28.61 -19.65 -20.77
CA PHE A 245 29.64 -19.48 -19.74
C PHE A 245 31.01 -20.04 -20.18
N GLU A 246 31.03 -21.12 -20.98
CA GLU A 246 32.27 -21.70 -21.51
C GLU A 246 33.03 -20.77 -22.46
N LYS A 247 32.35 -19.84 -23.15
CA LYS A 247 32.99 -18.85 -24.04
C LYS A 247 34.06 -18.01 -23.34
N PHE A 248 33.95 -17.81 -22.03
CA PHE A 248 34.87 -16.98 -21.26
C PHE A 248 36.01 -17.77 -20.62
N GLY A 249 35.92 -19.10 -20.60
CA GLY A 249 36.96 -19.96 -20.05
C GLY A 249 36.46 -21.32 -19.56
N ARG A 250 37.37 -22.10 -19.01
CA ARG A 250 37.08 -23.45 -18.53
C ARG A 250 36.25 -23.42 -17.23
N VAL A 251 35.00 -23.86 -17.33
CA VAL A 251 34.10 -24.07 -16.19
C VAL A 251 34.43 -25.40 -15.50
N THR A 252 34.73 -25.35 -14.21
CA THR A 252 35.05 -26.54 -13.39
C THR A 252 33.81 -27.14 -12.75
N GLN A 253 32.86 -26.31 -12.31
CA GLN A 253 31.60 -26.73 -11.72
C GLN A 253 30.46 -25.86 -12.24
N PHE A 254 29.34 -26.49 -12.57
CA PHE A 254 28.10 -25.80 -12.96
C PHE A 254 26.92 -26.44 -12.23
N LYS A 255 26.48 -25.84 -11.12
CA LYS A 255 25.44 -26.40 -10.25
C LYS A 255 24.18 -25.56 -10.30
N VAL A 256 23.03 -26.18 -10.56
CA VAL A 256 21.73 -25.51 -10.54
C VAL A 256 20.89 -26.08 -9.41
N CYS A 257 20.29 -25.19 -8.62
CA CYS A 257 19.51 -25.56 -7.45
C CYS A 257 18.04 -25.79 -7.77
N ASN A 258 17.57 -26.97 -7.38
CA ASN A 258 16.18 -27.43 -7.35
C ASN A 258 15.59 -27.28 -5.92
N ASN A 259 15.92 -26.19 -5.22
CA ASN A 259 15.32 -25.87 -3.93
C ASN A 259 13.98 -25.17 -4.11
N TYR A 260 13.06 -25.35 -3.17
CA TYR A 260 11.77 -24.63 -3.15
C TYR A 260 11.86 -23.32 -2.36
N GLU A 261 12.78 -23.25 -1.39
CA GLU A 261 12.98 -22.07 -0.57
C GLU A 261 13.47 -20.87 -1.39
N LYS A 262 12.87 -19.69 -1.14
CA LYS A 262 13.11 -18.47 -1.93
C LYS A 262 14.58 -18.05 -2.02
N HIS A 263 15.38 -18.35 -1.00
CA HIS A 263 16.78 -17.96 -0.94
C HIS A 263 17.73 -18.90 -1.73
N LEU A 264 17.27 -20.09 -2.12
CA LEU A 264 18.06 -21.08 -2.87
C LEU A 264 17.43 -21.49 -4.21
N ARG A 265 16.14 -21.20 -4.39
CA ARG A 265 15.37 -21.60 -5.56
C ARG A 265 16.00 -21.07 -6.85
N GLY A 266 16.30 -21.98 -7.77
CA GLY A 266 16.78 -21.61 -9.09
C GLY A 266 18.18 -21.00 -9.11
N ASN A 267 18.89 -21.01 -7.99
CA ASN A 267 20.25 -20.47 -7.90
C ASN A 267 21.18 -21.33 -8.74
N THR A 268 21.90 -20.68 -9.65
CA THR A 268 22.91 -21.31 -10.50
C THR A 268 24.28 -20.83 -10.07
N TYR A 269 25.15 -21.77 -9.73
CA TYR A 269 26.52 -21.52 -9.37
C TYR A 269 27.45 -21.99 -10.48
N VAL A 270 28.41 -21.14 -10.84
CA VAL A 270 29.39 -21.39 -11.89
C VAL A 270 30.77 -21.13 -11.32
N GLU A 271 31.59 -22.17 -11.26
CA GLU A 271 32.99 -22.07 -10.83
C GLU A 271 33.90 -22.16 -12.05
N TYR A 272 34.82 -21.20 -12.18
CA TYR A 272 35.85 -21.20 -13.21
C TYR A 272 37.17 -21.72 -12.69
N ALA A 273 37.99 -22.28 -13.59
CA ALA A 273 39.35 -22.69 -13.26
C ALA A 273 40.26 -21.50 -12.93
N GLU A 274 40.01 -20.35 -13.56
CA GLU A 274 40.82 -19.15 -13.44
C GLU A 274 39.95 -17.95 -13.04
N LEU A 275 40.51 -17.07 -12.20
CA LEU A 275 39.84 -15.86 -11.73
C LEU A 275 39.50 -14.90 -12.86
N ARG A 276 40.44 -14.71 -13.81
CA ARG A 276 40.24 -13.81 -14.97
C ARG A 276 39.04 -14.23 -15.82
N CYS A 277 38.82 -15.53 -16.00
CA CYS A 277 37.65 -16.05 -16.71
C CYS A 277 36.34 -15.72 -15.98
N ALA A 278 36.30 -15.86 -14.65
CA ALA A 278 35.13 -15.48 -13.85
C ALA A 278 34.81 -13.99 -13.95
N LEU A 279 35.84 -13.13 -13.94
CA LEU A 279 35.69 -11.68 -14.10
C LEU A 279 35.22 -11.29 -15.50
N ALA A 280 35.75 -11.93 -16.54
CA ALA A 280 35.32 -11.72 -17.92
C ALA A 280 33.86 -12.13 -18.12
N ALA A 281 33.46 -13.29 -17.58
CA ALA A 281 32.09 -13.76 -17.58
C ALA A 281 31.16 -12.81 -16.82
N TYR A 282 31.57 -12.36 -15.62
CA TYR A 282 30.81 -11.37 -14.85
C TYR A 282 30.60 -10.09 -15.67
N ARG A 283 31.65 -9.52 -16.26
CA ARG A 283 31.56 -8.28 -17.03
C ARG A 283 30.57 -8.38 -18.20
N SER A 284 30.59 -9.49 -18.93
CA SER A 284 29.80 -9.65 -20.15
C SER A 284 28.39 -10.19 -19.93
N LEU A 285 28.19 -10.99 -18.88
CA LEU A 285 26.90 -11.64 -18.61
C LEU A 285 26.08 -10.93 -17.53
N HIS A 286 26.71 -10.18 -16.62
CA HIS A 286 25.97 -9.40 -15.62
C HIS A 286 25.09 -8.37 -16.32
N CYS A 287 23.82 -8.28 -15.90
CA CYS A 287 22.77 -7.46 -16.51
C CYS A 287 22.35 -7.86 -17.94
N ARG A 288 22.80 -9.00 -18.48
CA ARG A 288 22.30 -9.54 -19.76
C ARG A 288 20.90 -10.11 -19.59
N TRP A 289 20.06 -10.04 -20.62
CA TRP A 289 18.71 -10.56 -20.59
C TRP A 289 18.66 -12.04 -20.99
N TYR A 290 17.90 -12.84 -20.23
CA TYR A 290 17.60 -14.24 -20.52
C TYR A 290 16.16 -14.55 -20.10
N GLY A 291 15.36 -15.09 -21.03
CA GLY A 291 13.96 -15.47 -20.73
C GLY A 291 13.12 -14.35 -20.11
N GLY A 292 13.27 -13.11 -20.60
CA GLY A 292 12.52 -11.94 -20.11
C GLY A 292 12.99 -11.39 -18.76
N ARG A 293 14.11 -11.86 -18.20
CA ARG A 293 14.67 -11.37 -16.93
C ARG A 293 16.14 -10.99 -17.09
N GLN A 294 16.58 -9.98 -16.35
CA GLN A 294 17.99 -9.60 -16.29
C GLN A 294 18.75 -10.53 -15.36
N LEU A 295 19.91 -11.00 -15.82
CA LEU A 295 20.82 -11.82 -15.04
C LEU A 295 21.53 -10.96 -14.00
N SER A 296 21.34 -11.26 -12.73
CA SER A 296 22.16 -10.70 -11.65
C SER A 296 23.26 -11.71 -11.34
N LEU A 297 24.53 -11.33 -11.49
CA LEU A 297 25.65 -12.16 -11.06
C LEU A 297 26.24 -11.58 -9.79
N GLN A 298 26.68 -12.45 -8.88
CA GLN A 298 27.35 -12.08 -7.65
C GLN A 298 28.56 -12.99 -7.44
N PHE A 299 29.68 -12.43 -6.96
CA PHE A 299 30.80 -13.25 -6.53
C PHE A 299 30.47 -13.91 -5.20
N CYS A 300 30.79 -15.19 -5.08
CA CYS A 300 30.57 -15.95 -3.87
C CYS A 300 31.76 -16.83 -3.54
N PHE A 301 31.82 -17.27 -2.29
CA PHE A 301 32.85 -18.18 -1.83
C PHE A 301 32.17 -19.44 -1.30
N ILE A 302 32.66 -20.60 -1.76
CA ILE A 302 32.17 -21.92 -1.33
C ILE A 302 33.40 -22.71 -0.90
N ASP A 303 33.54 -22.92 0.41
CA ASP A 303 34.65 -23.70 0.99
C ASP A 303 34.71 -25.12 0.42
N SER A 304 33.54 -25.77 0.35
CA SER A 304 33.43 -27.14 -0.13
C SER A 304 32.02 -27.45 -0.60
N TRP A 305 31.92 -27.85 -1.87
CA TRP A 305 30.69 -28.36 -2.46
C TRP A 305 30.09 -29.54 -1.69
N LYS A 306 30.93 -30.37 -1.05
CA LYS A 306 30.46 -31.50 -0.21
C LYS A 306 29.64 -31.03 0.99
N ASN A 307 30.01 -29.88 1.57
CA ASN A 307 29.35 -29.31 2.73
C ASN A 307 28.15 -28.44 2.36
N ALA A 308 28.14 -27.89 1.15
CA ALA A 308 27.07 -27.07 0.61
C ALA A 308 25.88 -27.91 0.13
N ILE A 309 26.16 -29.04 -0.53
CA ILE A 309 25.15 -29.91 -1.15
C ILE A 309 24.52 -30.84 -0.10
N CYS A 310 23.19 -30.94 -0.13
CA CYS A 310 22.48 -31.91 0.70
C CYS A 310 22.72 -33.34 0.19
N GLY A 311 23.50 -34.15 0.89
CA GLY A 311 23.81 -35.53 0.49
C GLY A 311 22.60 -36.47 0.38
N LEU A 312 21.49 -36.15 1.05
CA LEU A 312 20.24 -36.94 0.99
C LEU A 312 19.29 -36.49 -0.14
N ALA A 313 19.55 -35.33 -0.75
CA ALA A 313 18.70 -34.79 -1.82
C ALA A 313 18.82 -35.61 -3.12
N SER A 314 20.00 -36.14 -3.45
CA SER A 314 20.20 -36.95 -4.67
C SER A 314 19.34 -38.22 -4.72
N ARG A 315 18.93 -38.71 -3.54
CA ARG A 315 18.02 -39.86 -3.37
C ARG A 315 16.56 -39.45 -3.19
N ARG A 316 16.23 -38.16 -3.27
CA ARG A 316 14.91 -37.59 -2.97
C ARG A 316 14.38 -37.97 -1.58
N ARG A 317 15.28 -38.13 -0.60
CA ARG A 317 14.97 -38.53 0.78
C ARG A 317 15.46 -37.50 1.80
N CYS A 318 15.53 -36.24 1.42
CA CYS A 318 15.88 -35.18 2.36
C CYS A 318 14.78 -35.06 3.41
N PRO A 319 15.08 -35.27 4.71
CA PRO A 319 14.06 -35.20 5.76
C PRO A 319 13.48 -33.79 5.93
N LYS A 320 14.22 -32.76 5.49
CA LYS A 320 13.78 -31.36 5.48
C LYS A 320 12.87 -31.02 4.30
N GLY A 321 12.75 -31.91 3.31
CA GLY A 321 11.89 -31.75 2.14
C GLY A 321 12.09 -30.39 1.46
N ARG A 322 11.00 -29.61 1.36
CA ARG A 322 10.98 -28.29 0.70
C ARG A 322 11.70 -27.21 1.50
N ALA A 323 11.78 -27.32 2.83
CA ALA A 323 12.36 -26.32 3.74
C ALA A 323 13.87 -26.52 4.00
N CYS A 324 14.59 -27.16 3.08
CA CYS A 324 16.01 -27.43 3.24
C CYS A 324 16.84 -26.18 2.91
N ASN A 325 17.76 -25.83 3.83
CA ASN A 325 18.69 -24.70 3.68
C ASN A 325 20.05 -25.11 3.07
N PHE A 326 20.16 -26.34 2.58
CA PHE A 326 21.33 -26.84 1.85
C PHE A 326 20.98 -27.00 0.38
N LEU A 327 21.98 -27.00 -0.50
CA LEU A 327 21.77 -27.04 -1.94
C LEU A 327 21.20 -28.39 -2.36
N HIS A 328 19.99 -28.38 -2.91
CA HIS A 328 19.41 -29.49 -3.64
C HIS A 328 19.78 -29.27 -5.10
N VAL A 329 20.85 -29.90 -5.59
CA VAL A 329 21.31 -29.68 -6.97
C VAL A 329 20.66 -30.67 -7.94
N PHE A 330 20.36 -30.20 -9.15
CA PHE A 330 20.01 -31.10 -10.25
C PHE A 330 21.17 -32.04 -10.55
N ARG A 331 20.85 -33.23 -11.08
CA ARG A 331 21.87 -34.19 -11.50
C ARG A 331 22.60 -33.63 -12.72
N ASN A 332 23.92 -33.71 -12.66
CA ASN A 332 24.84 -33.30 -13.71
C ASN A 332 24.51 -33.98 -15.05
N PRO A 333 23.98 -33.23 -16.03
CA PRO A 333 23.78 -33.74 -17.37
C PRO A 333 25.14 -34.09 -17.99
N ARG A 334 25.22 -35.27 -18.63
CA ARG A 334 26.41 -35.73 -19.39
C ARG A 334 27.69 -35.94 -18.56
N ARG A 335 27.64 -35.89 -17.21
CA ARG A 335 28.84 -35.98 -16.34
C ARG A 335 29.91 -34.96 -16.71
N PHE A 336 29.48 -33.74 -17.04
CA PHE A 336 30.35 -32.71 -17.60
C PHE A 336 31.48 -32.30 -16.64
N TYR A 337 31.17 -32.20 -15.35
CA TYR A 337 32.15 -32.04 -14.26
C TYR A 337 32.18 -33.28 -13.35
N GLU A 338 33.24 -33.43 -12.55
CA GLU A 338 33.31 -34.52 -11.58
C GLU A 338 32.16 -34.39 -10.57
N ASP A 339 31.26 -35.37 -10.59
CA ASP A 339 30.35 -35.58 -9.47
C ASP A 339 31.19 -36.04 -8.29
N TYR A 340 31.04 -35.35 -7.14
CA TYR A 340 31.54 -35.90 -5.89
C TYR A 340 30.85 -37.25 -5.68
N LYS A 341 31.62 -38.33 -5.92
CA LYS A 341 31.25 -39.66 -5.50
C LYS A 341 31.12 -39.58 -3.99
N PHE A 342 29.90 -39.52 -3.47
CA PHE A 342 29.65 -40.09 -2.15
C PHE A 342 30.09 -41.54 -2.30
N GLU A 343 31.27 -41.87 -1.78
CA GLU A 343 31.75 -43.25 -1.69
C GLU A 343 30.58 -44.07 -1.17
N HIS A 344 30.14 -45.05 -1.97
CA HIS A 344 28.92 -45.89 -1.89
C HIS A 344 28.04 -45.87 -3.16
N ILE A 345 28.62 -45.56 -4.32
CA ILE A 345 28.03 -45.92 -5.62
C ILE A 345 28.40 -47.38 -5.93
N ARG A 346 27.60 -48.34 -5.44
CA ARG A 346 27.51 -49.65 -6.13
C ARG A 346 26.74 -49.41 -7.43
N SER A 347 27.33 -49.91 -8.50
CA SER A 347 26.86 -49.90 -9.88
C SER A 347 25.36 -50.19 -10.00
N VAL A 348 24.61 -49.24 -10.56
CA VAL A 348 23.33 -49.53 -11.20
C VAL A 348 23.51 -49.19 -12.67
N ASN A 349 23.42 -50.22 -13.50
CA ASN A 349 23.58 -50.18 -14.95
C ASN A 349 22.61 -49.18 -15.57
N MET A 350 23.12 -48.20 -16.31
CA MET A 350 22.36 -47.46 -17.31
C MET A 350 22.29 -48.29 -18.60
N PRO A 351 21.19 -48.25 -19.36
CA PRO A 351 21.08 -48.99 -20.63
C PRO A 351 22.09 -48.45 -21.64
N HIS A 352 22.80 -49.35 -22.31
CA HIS A 352 23.71 -49.03 -23.41
C HIS A 352 22.97 -48.29 -24.53
N PHE A 353 23.29 -47.01 -24.73
CA PHE A 353 23.03 -46.33 -26.00
C PHE A 353 23.96 -46.92 -27.07
N LYS A 354 23.40 -47.73 -27.98
CA LYS A 354 24.13 -48.20 -29.16
C LYS A 354 24.46 -47.01 -30.05
N LYS A 355 25.76 -46.75 -30.24
CA LYS A 355 26.27 -45.88 -31.30
C LYS A 355 25.93 -46.55 -32.63
N ASN A 356 24.98 -45.98 -33.38
CA ASN A 356 24.83 -46.31 -34.80
C ASN A 356 25.98 -45.64 -35.56
N VAL A 357 26.99 -46.44 -35.87
CA VAL A 357 28.03 -46.11 -36.85
C VAL A 357 27.46 -46.37 -38.24
N SER A 358 27.65 -45.38 -39.09
CA SER A 358 27.43 -45.30 -40.53
C SER A 358 27.56 -46.60 -41.34
N ILE A 359 26.60 -46.83 -42.23
CA ILE A 359 26.79 -47.63 -43.45
C ILE A 359 26.54 -46.73 -44.66
N VAL A 360 27.64 -46.35 -45.31
CA VAL A 360 27.66 -45.94 -46.72
C VAL A 360 27.85 -47.22 -47.54
N LYS A 361 26.90 -47.56 -48.40
CA LYS A 361 27.02 -48.43 -49.60
C LYS A 361 25.78 -48.14 -50.48
N GLN A 362 25.93 -47.33 -51.53
CA GLN A 362 26.08 -47.79 -52.93
C GLN A 362 24.98 -48.75 -53.41
N LEU A 363 24.05 -48.22 -54.21
CA LEU A 363 23.30 -48.86 -55.30
C LEU A 363 23.08 -47.72 -56.32
N THR A 364 23.80 -47.73 -57.45
CA THR A 364 23.28 -48.08 -58.80
C THR A 364 22.02 -47.33 -59.18
#